data_AF-A0A8J8ACQ2-F1
#
_entry.id   AF-A0A8J8ACQ2-F1
#
_cell.length_a   1.000
_cell.length_b   1.000
_cell.length_c   1.000
_cell.angle_alpha   90.00
_cell.angle_beta   90.00
_cell.angle_gamma   90.00
#
_symmetry.space_group_name_H-M   'P 1'
#
loop_
_entity.id
_entity.type
_entity.pdbx_description
1 polymer ?
#
loop_
_entity_poly.entity_id
_entity_poly.type
_entity_poly.pdbx_seq_one_letter_code
_entity_poly.pdbx_strand_id
1 'polypeptide(L)'
;MKVKITKEPFDLNEALSYLLVPEAGGYVFFLGKVRNKNHGRRVRKLIYEAYEEMAIEEMERIRGEALEKFPILDILIWHRYGELNVGEDTILIIASG
;
A
#
# COMPACT_ATOMS: atom_id res chain seq x y z
N MET A 1 7.92 -5.40 7.52
CA MET A 1 8.68 -4.58 6.56
C MET A 1 7.82 -3.40 6.13
N LYS A 2 8.35 -2.17 6.02
CA LYS A 2 7.53 -0.96 5.79
C LYS A 2 7.17 -0.75 4.32
N VAL A 3 8.06 -1.09 3.39
CA VAL A 3 7.76 -1.15 1.96
C VAL A 3 7.71 -2.60 1.53
N LYS A 4 6.71 -3.01 0.74
CA LYS A 4 6.55 -4.40 0.29
C LYS A 4 5.83 -4.47 -1.04
N ILE A 5 6.30 -5.35 -1.92
CA ILE A 5 5.57 -5.80 -3.11
C ILE A 5 5.27 -7.29 -2.93
N THR A 6 4.05 -7.72 -3.24
CA THR A 6 3.64 -9.12 -3.02
C THR A 6 2.49 -9.52 -3.95
N LYS A 7 2.27 -10.83 -4.16
CA LYS A 7 1.05 -11.34 -4.81
C LYS A 7 -0.07 -11.57 -3.80
N GLU A 8 0.31 -11.78 -2.54
CA GLU A 8 -0.59 -12.22 -1.49
C GLU A 8 -1.49 -11.08 -0.99
N PRO A 9 -2.72 -11.39 -0.53
CA PRO A 9 -3.57 -10.42 0.17
C PRO A 9 -2.86 -9.80 1.37
N PHE A 10 -3.26 -8.57 1.72
CA PHE A 10 -2.70 -7.90 2.89
C PHE A 10 -3.30 -8.44 4.19
N ASP A 11 -2.45 -8.71 5.17
CA ASP A 11 -2.87 -8.83 6.56
C ASP A 11 -2.75 -7.47 7.24
N LEU A 12 -3.89 -6.87 7.61
CA LEU A 12 -3.92 -5.55 8.25
C LEU A 12 -3.32 -5.57 9.66
N ASN A 13 -3.42 -6.69 10.39
CA ASN A 13 -2.81 -6.81 11.70
C ASN A 13 -1.29 -6.91 11.57
N GLU A 14 -0.80 -7.69 10.59
CA GLU A 14 0.63 -7.73 10.26
C GLU A 14 1.13 -6.31 9.91
N ALA A 15 0.43 -5.60 9.03
CA ALA A 15 0.80 -4.25 8.61
C ALA A 15 0.84 -3.28 9.81
N LEU A 16 -0.20 -3.27 10.63
CA LEU A 16 -0.29 -2.44 11.83
C LEU A 16 0.82 -2.75 12.83
N SER A 17 1.15 -4.02 13.05
CA SER A 17 2.18 -4.44 14.00
C SER A 17 3.53 -3.76 13.77
N TYR A 18 3.85 -3.43 12.51
CA TYR A 18 5.08 -2.72 12.19
C TYR A 18 5.06 -1.27 12.66
N LEU A 19 3.89 -0.63 12.75
CA LEU A 19 3.69 0.80 13.08
C LEU A 19 3.25 1.04 14.53
N LEU A 20 3.23 0.00 15.38
CA LEU A 20 2.88 0.14 16.80
C LEU A 20 4.04 0.74 17.58
N VAL A 21 3.90 2.00 17.97
CA VAL A 21 4.82 2.71 18.85
C VAL A 21 4.02 3.51 19.89
N PRO A 22 4.48 3.65 21.15
CA PRO A 22 3.76 4.38 22.20
C PRO A 22 3.47 5.84 21.87
N GLU A 23 4.25 6.45 20.99
CA GLU A 23 4.14 7.83 20.56
C GLU A 23 2.97 8.05 19.58
N ALA A 24 2.49 6.99 18.91
CA ALA A 24 1.42 7.09 17.94
C ALA A 24 0.06 7.27 18.63
N GLY A 25 -0.61 8.38 18.35
CA GLY A 25 -1.98 8.67 18.78
C GLY A 25 -3.04 8.15 17.80
N GLY A 26 -2.67 7.87 16.55
CA GLY A 26 -3.60 7.34 15.56
C GLY A 26 -2.96 6.92 14.23
N TYR A 27 -3.82 6.40 13.35
CA TYR A 27 -3.43 5.87 12.04
C TYR A 27 -4.40 6.34 10.97
N VAL A 28 -3.87 6.69 9.80
CA VAL A 28 -4.64 6.96 8.58
C VAL A 28 -4.34 5.88 7.56
N PHE A 29 -5.40 5.30 7.01
CA PHE A 29 -5.32 4.21 6.04
C PHE A 29 -5.82 4.65 4.67
N PHE A 30 -5.10 4.22 3.64
CA PHE A 30 -5.61 4.15 2.29
C PHE A 30 -5.50 2.70 1.79
N LEU A 31 -6.65 2.10 1.49
CA LEU A 31 -6.75 0.76 0.92
C LEU A 31 -7.35 0.86 -0.48
N GLY A 32 -6.51 0.73 -1.50
CA GLY A 32 -6.93 0.71 -2.89
C GLY A 32 -7.53 -0.65 -3.25
N LYS A 33 -8.61 -0.64 -4.04
CA LYS A 33 -9.30 -1.84 -4.52
C LYS A 33 -9.56 -1.78 -6.02
N VAL A 34 -9.61 -2.95 -6.66
CA VAL A 34 -10.03 -3.05 -8.06
C VAL A 34 -11.51 -2.69 -8.19
N ARG A 35 -11.80 -1.60 -8.91
CA ARG A 35 -13.18 -1.15 -9.17
C ARG A 35 -13.83 -1.97 -10.29
N ASN A 36 -15.16 -2.09 -10.23
CA ASN A 36 -15.95 -2.83 -11.22
C ASN A 36 -16.20 -2.09 -12.55
N LYS A 37 -15.83 -0.80 -12.62
CA LYS A 37 -16.03 0.06 -13.80
C LYS A 37 -14.84 0.98 -14.00
N ASN A 38 -14.40 1.13 -15.25
CA ASN A 38 -13.37 2.08 -15.63
C ASN A 38 -13.70 2.68 -17.01
N HIS A 39 -13.65 4.01 -17.14
CA HIS A 39 -13.99 4.75 -18.38
C HIS A 39 -15.27 4.24 -19.08
N GLY A 40 -16.36 4.05 -18.31
CA GLY A 40 -17.64 3.58 -18.85
C GLY A 40 -17.73 2.08 -19.09
N ARG A 41 -16.61 1.33 -19.06
CA ARG A 41 -16.55 -0.11 -19.35
C ARG A 41 -16.53 -0.94 -18.07
N ARG A 42 -17.14 -2.13 -18.11
CA ARG A 42 -17.10 -3.10 -17.02
C ARG A 42 -15.70 -3.73 -16.93
N VAL A 43 -15.13 -3.73 -15.74
CA VAL A 43 -13.84 -4.37 -15.44
C VAL A 43 -14.10 -5.77 -14.88
N ARG A 44 -13.30 -6.76 -15.29
CA ARG A 44 -13.32 -8.12 -14.72
C ARG A 44 -12.16 -8.31 -13.73
N LYS A 45 -10.96 -7.93 -14.17
CA LYS A 45 -9.73 -7.96 -13.38
C LYS A 45 -8.78 -6.86 -13.88
N LEU A 46 -7.77 -6.56 -13.08
CA LEU A 46 -6.59 -5.82 -13.47
C LEU A 46 -5.37 -6.76 -13.41
N ILE A 47 -4.38 -6.49 -14.25
CA ILE A 47 -3.10 -7.19 -14.24
C ILE A 47 -2.06 -6.13 -13.91
N TYR A 48 -1.38 -6.31 -12.79
CA TYR A 48 -0.31 -5.44 -12.33
C TYR A 48 1.02 -6.14 -12.58
N GLU A 49 1.90 -5.51 -13.34
CA GLU A 49 3.26 -5.98 -13.58
C GLU A 49 4.23 -5.05 -12.86
N ALA A 50 5.28 -5.62 -12.26
CA ALA A 50 6.28 -4.87 -11.54
C ALA A 50 7.67 -5.47 -11.78
N TYR A 51 8.65 -4.61 -12.06
CA TYR A 51 10.04 -4.96 -11.81
C TYR A 51 10.30 -4.69 -10.32
N GLU A 52 10.26 -5.74 -9.52
CA GLU A 52 10.12 -5.64 -8.06
C GLU A 52 11.20 -4.77 -7.40
N GLU A 53 12.46 -4.94 -7.80
CA GLU A 53 13.59 -4.19 -7.24
C GLU A 53 13.43 -2.68 -7.43
N MET A 54 13.17 -2.25 -8.67
CA MET A 54 12.97 -0.82 -9.00
C MET A 54 11.73 -0.26 -8.30
N ALA A 55 10.64 -1.04 -8.23
CA ALA A 55 9.42 -0.59 -7.60
C ALA A 55 9.56 -0.45 -6.08
N ILE A 56 10.30 -1.34 -5.42
CA ILE A 56 10.64 -1.21 -4.00
C ILE A 56 11.52 0.03 -3.76
N GLU A 57 12.52 0.25 -4.60
CA GLU A 57 13.41 1.42 -4.50
C GLU A 57 12.61 2.74 -4.58
N GLU A 58 11.73 2.86 -5.56
CA GLU A 58 10.89 4.05 -5.74
C GLU A 58 9.88 4.23 -4.59
N MET A 59 9.31 3.14 -4.07
CA MET A 59 8.41 3.20 -2.91
C MET A 59 9.13 3.61 -1.63
N GLU A 60 10.36 3.15 -1.40
CA GLU A 60 11.20 3.62 -0.28
C GLU A 60 11.57 5.10 -0.43
N ARG A 61 11.85 5.56 -1.66
CA ARG A 61 12.07 6.97 -1.96
C ARG A 61 10.85 7.83 -1.58
N ILE A 62 9.66 7.43 -2.00
CA ILE A 62 8.39 8.11 -1.66
C ILE A 62 8.13 8.08 -0.14
N ARG A 63 8.43 6.97 0.53
CA ARG A 63 8.35 6.88 1.99
C ARG A 63 9.27 7.90 2.66
N GLY A 64 10.52 8.03 2.21
CA GLY A 64 11.46 9.05 2.68
C GLY A 64 10.91 10.47 2.52
N GLU A 65 10.43 10.81 1.32
CA GLU A 65 9.82 12.12 1.04
C GLU A 65 8.61 12.42 1.95
N ALA A 66 7.78 11.41 2.23
CA ALA A 66 6.62 11.59 3.10
C ALA A 66 7.03 11.89 4.55
N LEU A 67 8.07 11.22 5.07
CA LEU A 67 8.61 11.45 6.41
C LEU A 67 9.27 12.83 6.53
N GLU A 68 9.88 13.33 5.46
CA GLU A 68 10.46 14.69 5.45
C GLU A 68 9.39 15.78 5.35
N LYS A 69 8.33 15.53 4.57
CA LYS A 69 7.32 16.54 4.23
C LYS A 69 6.20 16.67 5.26
N PHE A 70 5.83 15.58 5.92
CA PHE A 70 4.68 15.53 6.81
C PHE A 70 5.11 15.22 8.25
N PRO A 71 4.45 15.80 9.27
CA PRO A 71 4.73 15.51 10.67
C PRO A 71 4.08 14.19 11.10
N ILE A 72 4.50 13.09 10.48
CA ILE A 72 4.07 11.72 10.77
C ILE A 72 5.21 10.95 11.45
N LEU A 73 4.87 9.97 12.27
CA LEU A 73 5.87 9.13 12.95
C LEU A 73 6.47 8.10 12.00
N ASP A 74 5.64 7.45 11.19
CA ASP A 74 6.10 6.49 10.18
C ASP A 74 5.03 6.29 9.09
N ILE A 75 5.43 5.65 8.00
CA ILE A 75 4.55 5.24 6.90
C ILE A 75 4.91 3.85 6.37
N LEU A 76 3.89 3.06 6.07
CA LEU A 76 3.96 1.74 5.44
C LEU A 76 3.30 1.81 4.07
N ILE A 77 3.91 1.20 3.05
CA ILE A 77 3.44 1.18 1.67
C ILE A 77 3.58 -0.25 1.14
N TRP A 78 2.47 -0.98 1.03
CA TRP A 78 2.42 -2.33 0.47
C TRP A 78 1.62 -2.34 -0.83
N HIS A 79 2.14 -2.98 -1.88
CA HIS A 79 1.48 -3.06 -3.18
C HIS A 79 1.36 -4.50 -3.65
N ARG A 80 0.20 -4.84 -4.23
CA ARG A 80 -0.03 -6.15 -4.86
C ARG A 80 0.27 -6.13 -6.35
N TYR A 81 0.89 -7.19 -6.85
CA TYR A 81 1.08 -7.41 -8.28
C TYR A 81 0.51 -8.76 -8.73
N GLY A 82 0.41 -8.96 -10.04
CA GLY A 82 -0.27 -10.10 -10.65
C GLY A 82 -1.72 -9.79 -11.01
N GLU A 83 -2.53 -10.83 -11.15
CA GLU A 83 -3.93 -10.72 -11.54
C GLU A 83 -4.82 -10.47 -10.32
N LEU A 84 -5.55 -9.36 -10.33
CA LEU A 84 -6.45 -8.96 -9.25
C LEU A 84 -7.88 -8.77 -9.77
N ASN A 85 -8.82 -9.50 -9.20
CA ASN A 85 -10.24 -9.42 -9.51
C ASN A 85 -10.88 -8.18 -8.88
N VAL A 86 -12.05 -7.81 -9.39
CA VAL A 86 -12.88 -6.74 -8.80
C VAL A 86 -13.11 -7.00 -7.29
N GLY A 87 -12.86 -5.97 -6.48
CA GLY A 87 -13.00 -6.01 -5.02
C GLY A 87 -11.72 -6.38 -4.27
N GLU A 88 -10.73 -6.97 -4.95
CA GLU A 88 -9.44 -7.29 -4.35
C GLU A 88 -8.62 -6.03 -4.06
N ASP A 89 -7.83 -6.10 -2.99
CA ASP A 89 -6.92 -5.04 -2.58
C ASP A 89 -5.74 -4.94 -3.53
N THR A 90 -5.35 -3.71 -3.85
CA THR A 90 -4.26 -3.40 -4.79
C THR A 90 -3.07 -2.74 -4.08
N ILE A 91 -3.35 -1.83 -3.13
CA ILE A 91 -2.33 -1.09 -2.41
C ILE A 91 -2.84 -0.77 -1.00
N LEU A 92 -1.98 -0.88 0.00
CA LEU A 92 -2.21 -0.50 1.37
C LEU A 92 -1.16 0.54 1.76
N ILE A 93 -1.62 1.72 2.17
CA ILE A 93 -0.79 2.76 2.74
C ILE A 93 -1.30 3.05 4.14
N ILE A 94 -0.41 3.08 5.12
CA ILE A 94 -0.75 3.42 6.50
C ILE A 94 0.26 4.45 6.99
N ALA A 95 -0.21 5.62 7.38
CA ALA A 95 0.61 6.62 8.07
C ALA A 95 0.22 6.66 9.55
N SER A 96 1.21 6.71 10.45
CA SER A 96 1.01 6.86 11.88
C SER A 96 1.42 8.27 12.33
N GLY A 97 0.73 8.79 13.34
CA GLY A 97 1.01 10.09 13.95
C GLY A 97 0.48 10.16 15.37
#